data_AF-A0A1E1WLY7-F1
#
_entry.id   AF-A0A1E1WLY7-F1
#
_cell.length_a   1.000
_cell.length_b   1.000
_cell.length_c   1.000
_cell.angle_alpha   90.00
_cell.angle_beta   90.00
_cell.angle_gamma   90.00
#
_symmetry.space_group_name_H-M   'P 1'
#
loop_
_entity.id
_entity.type
_entity.pdbx_description
1 polymer ?
#
loop_
_entity_poly.entity_id
_entity_poly.type
_entity_poly.pdbx_seq_one_letter_code
_entity_poly.pdbx_strand_id
1 'polypeptide(L)'
;RNVKMASTQDAWYISLLGLAEHFRTSNPPDIKSCIQCLQAVFNFKPPQRVEARTHLQLGNILLTHTKNIDLARTHLEQSWCLSQSINGFDDVKFEAASVLAELFEQQ
;
A
#
# COMPACT_ATOMS: atom_id res chain seq x y z
N ARG A 1 -12.52 9.70 -27.11
CA ARG A 1 -11.91 9.18 -25.86
C ARG A 1 -10.95 10.25 -25.36
N ASN A 2 -11.33 11.05 -24.37
CA ASN A 2 -10.40 11.97 -23.72
C ASN A 2 -9.48 11.15 -22.81
N VAL A 3 -8.30 10.81 -23.31
CA VAL A 3 -7.22 10.31 -22.46
C VAL A 3 -6.77 11.52 -21.64
N LYS A 4 -7.22 11.61 -20.38
CA LYS A 4 -6.62 12.53 -19.41
C LYS A 4 -5.14 12.17 -19.36
N MET A 5 -4.30 13.06 -19.89
CA MET A 5 -2.87 12.99 -19.71
C MET A 5 -2.63 13.01 -18.19
N ALA A 6 -2.18 11.90 -17.64
CA ALA A 6 -1.83 11.78 -16.24
C ALA A 6 -0.86 12.92 -15.91
N SER A 7 -1.12 13.69 -14.85
CA SER A 7 -0.16 14.71 -14.45
C SER A 7 1.19 14.03 -14.19
N THR A 8 2.32 14.72 -14.32
CA THR A 8 3.64 14.11 -14.03
C THR A 8 3.70 13.54 -12.59
N GLN A 9 2.89 14.07 -11.68
CA GLN A 9 2.69 13.53 -10.32
C GLN A 9 1.96 12.18 -10.32
N ASP A 10 1.08 11.93 -11.28
CA ASP A 10 0.43 10.63 -11.44
C ASP A 10 1.36 9.62 -12.14
N ALA A 11 2.24 10.09 -13.03
CA ALA A 11 3.09 9.23 -13.86
C ALA A 11 4.06 8.36 -13.04
N TRP A 12 4.74 8.92 -12.04
CA TRP A 12 5.65 8.16 -11.19
C TRP A 12 4.89 7.13 -10.34
N TYR A 13 3.71 7.50 -9.83
CA TYR A 13 2.91 6.62 -8.98
C TYR A 13 2.38 5.42 -9.77
N ILE A 14 1.79 5.67 -10.94
CA ILE A 14 1.31 4.61 -11.83
C ILE A 14 2.45 3.70 -12.28
N SER A 15 3.63 4.26 -12.56
CA SER A 15 4.81 3.47 -12.96
C SER A 15 5.30 2.55 -11.82
N LEU A 16 5.40 3.07 -10.59
CA LEU A 16 5.81 2.27 -9.43
C LEU A 16 4.78 1.19 -9.09
N LEU A 17 3.49 1.50 -9.18
CA LEU A 17 2.44 0.49 -9.01
C LEU A 17 2.49 -0.59 -10.09
N GLY A 18 2.70 -0.21 -11.35
CA GLY A 18 2.85 -1.15 -12.45
C GLY A 18 4.05 -2.09 -12.26
N LEU A 19 5.18 -1.56 -11.81
CA LEU A 19 6.36 -2.36 -11.47
C LEU A 19 6.10 -3.27 -10.26
N ALA A 20 5.48 -2.75 -9.20
CA ALA A 20 5.15 -3.54 -8.02
C ALA A 20 4.26 -4.73 -8.38
N GLU A 21 3.24 -4.51 -9.22
CA GLU A 21 2.35 -5.56 -9.68
C GLU A 21 3.04 -6.57 -10.61
N HIS A 22 3.92 -6.09 -11.50
CA HIS A 22 4.72 -6.96 -12.35
C HIS A 22 5.58 -7.93 -11.53
N PHE A 23 6.28 -7.42 -10.51
CA PHE A 23 7.10 -8.28 -9.64
C PHE A 23 6.26 -9.20 -8.75
N ARG A 24 5.07 -8.76 -8.32
CA ARG A 24 4.15 -9.61 -7.53
C ARG A 24 3.62 -10.79 -8.34
N THR A 25 3.43 -10.61 -9.64
CA THR A 25 2.82 -11.60 -10.55
C THR A 25 3.84 -12.31 -11.44
N SER A 26 5.12 -11.97 -11.33
CA SER A 26 6.21 -12.66 -12.05
C SER A 26 6.29 -14.13 -11.62
N ASN A 27 6.94 -14.95 -12.45
CA ASN A 27 7.14 -16.37 -12.15
C ASN A 27 8.64 -16.73 -12.22
N PRO A 28 9.33 -16.91 -11.07
CA PRO A 28 8.79 -16.82 -9.71
C PRO A 28 8.48 -15.37 -9.27
N PRO A 29 7.58 -15.14 -8.30
CA PRO A 29 7.29 -13.81 -7.77
C PRO A 29 8.52 -13.18 -7.10
N ASP A 30 8.81 -11.91 -7.41
CA ASP A 30 9.83 -11.11 -6.72
C ASP A 30 9.18 -10.17 -5.71
N ILE A 31 8.76 -10.73 -4.58
CA ILE A 31 8.10 -9.98 -3.50
C ILE A 31 9.01 -8.88 -2.94
N LYS A 32 10.33 -9.08 -2.95
CA LYS A 32 11.27 -8.09 -2.45
C LYS A 32 11.26 -6.85 -3.34
N SER A 33 11.35 -7.01 -4.65
CA SER A 33 11.26 -5.88 -5.59
C SER A 33 9.87 -5.25 -5.60
N CYS A 34 8.81 -6.04 -5.42
CA CYS A 34 7.45 -5.51 -5.21
C CYS A 34 7.38 -4.54 -4.02
N ILE A 35 7.88 -4.96 -2.85
CA ILE A 35 7.94 -4.13 -1.64
C ILE A 35 8.78 -2.87 -1.87
N GLN A 36 9.94 -3.00 -2.54
CA GLN A 36 10.81 -1.85 -2.83
C GLN A 36 10.13 -0.81 -3.73
N CYS A 37 9.36 -1.24 -4.73
CA CYS A 37 8.57 -0.33 -5.57
C CYS A 37 7.52 0.44 -4.76
N LEU A 38 6.82 -0.23 -3.84
CA LEU A 38 5.84 0.41 -2.97
C LEU A 38 6.50 1.35 -1.95
N GLN A 39 7.63 0.96 -1.35
CA GLN A 39 8.38 1.83 -0.45
C GLN A 39 8.91 3.09 -1.14
N ALA A 40 9.31 2.97 -2.42
CA ALA A 40 9.81 4.10 -3.20
C ALA A 40 8.74 5.20 -3.37
N VAL A 41 7.44 4.89 -3.29
CA VAL A 41 6.35 5.87 -3.33
C VAL A 41 6.53 6.95 -2.26
N PHE A 42 6.94 6.58 -1.04
CA PHE A 42 7.09 7.53 0.06
C PHE A 42 8.20 8.57 -0.17
N ASN A 43 9.19 8.26 -1.02
CA ASN A 43 10.27 9.20 -1.35
C ASN A 43 9.78 10.41 -2.16
N PHE A 44 8.60 10.31 -2.78
CA PHE A 44 7.99 11.36 -3.59
C PHE A 44 6.98 12.23 -2.82
N LYS A 45 6.89 12.08 -1.49
CA LYS A 45 5.95 12.80 -0.62
C LYS A 45 4.51 12.75 -1.18
N PRO A 46 3.94 11.53 -1.29
CA PRO A 46 2.63 11.34 -1.88
C PRO A 46 1.54 12.13 -1.13
N PRO A 47 0.42 12.49 -1.80
CA PRO A 47 -0.77 12.94 -1.10
C PRO A 47 -1.25 11.87 -0.11
N GLN A 48 -1.89 12.28 0.99
CA GLN A 48 -2.34 11.36 2.06
C GLN A 48 -3.17 10.17 1.56
N ARG A 49 -3.99 10.36 0.52
CA ARG A 49 -4.77 9.27 -0.11
C ARG A 49 -3.89 8.18 -0.71
N VAL A 50 -2.79 8.57 -1.35
CA VAL A 50 -1.83 7.64 -1.94
C VAL A 50 -0.99 6.99 -0.84
N GLU A 51 -0.56 7.78 0.15
CA GLU A 51 0.20 7.30 1.30
C GLU A 51 -0.55 6.20 2.07
N ALA A 52 -1.80 6.47 2.45
CA ALA A 52 -2.64 5.51 3.18
C ALA A 52 -2.85 4.21 2.39
N ARG A 53 -3.15 4.29 1.09
CA ARG A 53 -3.28 3.09 0.23
C ARG A 53 -1.99 2.30 0.13
N THR A 54 -0.86 2.99 -0.02
CA THR A 54 0.45 2.34 -0.12
C THR A 54 0.80 1.61 1.17
N HIS A 55 0.49 2.22 2.32
CA HIS A 55 0.61 1.57 3.63
C HIS A 55 -0.27 0.33 3.76
N LEU A 56 -1.55 0.38 3.35
CA LEU A 56 -2.44 -0.78 3.34
C LEU A 56 -1.86 -1.92 2.46
N GLN A 57 -1.43 -1.58 1.24
CA GLN A 57 -0.84 -2.54 0.30
C GLN A 57 0.43 -3.19 0.88
N LEU A 58 1.33 -2.41 1.46
CA LEU A 58 2.53 -2.92 2.11
C LEU A 58 2.20 -3.83 3.29
N GLY A 59 1.26 -3.44 4.14
CA GLY A 59 0.78 -4.26 5.26
C GLY A 59 0.32 -5.64 4.78
N ASN A 60 -0.59 -5.67 3.81
CA ASN A 60 -1.14 -6.91 3.26
C ASN A 60 -0.06 -7.80 2.60
N ILE A 61 0.85 -7.21 1.82
CA ILE A 61 1.95 -7.96 1.17
C ILE A 61 2.89 -8.55 2.22
N LEU A 62 3.23 -7.79 3.26
CA LEU A 62 4.11 -8.25 4.33
C LEU A 62 3.48 -9.39 5.12
N LEU A 63 2.18 -9.33 5.44
CA LEU A 63 1.47 -10.42 6.11
C LEU A 63 1.36 -11.67 5.25
N THR A 64 1.09 -11.51 3.94
CA THR A 64 0.86 -12.64 3.04
C THR A 64 2.14 -13.37 2.67
N HIS A 65 3.25 -12.63 2.48
CA HIS A 65 4.44 -13.16 1.82
C HIS A 65 5.71 -13.11 2.67
N THR A 66 5.68 -12.54 3.87
CA THR A 66 6.86 -12.42 4.74
C THR A 66 6.56 -12.86 6.16
N LYS A 67 7.59 -12.88 7.02
CA LYS A 67 7.46 -13.14 8.47
C LYS A 67 7.55 -11.85 9.30
N ASN A 68 7.52 -10.68 8.66
CA ASN A 68 7.75 -9.38 9.31
C ASN A 68 6.44 -8.79 9.82
N ILE A 69 5.81 -9.48 10.77
CA ILE A 69 4.47 -9.13 11.29
C ILE A 69 4.45 -7.74 11.94
N ASP A 70 5.49 -7.37 12.69
CA ASP A 70 5.57 -6.06 13.33
C ASP A 70 5.62 -4.92 12.31
N LEU A 71 6.41 -5.07 11.24
CA LEU A 71 6.47 -4.07 10.18
C LEU A 71 5.14 -3.97 9.43
N ALA A 72 4.48 -5.09 9.21
CA ALA A 72 3.15 -5.12 8.60
C ALA A 72 2.13 -4.37 9.47
N ARG A 73 2.13 -4.63 10.79
CA ARG A 73 1.28 -3.93 11.77
C ARG A 73 1.52 -2.43 11.72
N THR A 74 2.77 -1.97 11.76
CA THR A 74 3.09 -0.53 11.70
C THR A 74 2.51 0.13 10.43
N HIS A 75 2.63 -0.51 9.27
CA HIS A 75 2.04 0.02 8.05
C HIS A 75 0.51 0.03 8.08
N LEU A 76 -0.13 -1.02 8.61
CA LEU A 76 -1.58 -1.06 8.75
C LEU A 76 -2.10 0.03 9.72
N GLU A 77 -1.42 0.25 10.84
CA GLU A 77 -1.73 1.33 11.80
C GLU A 77 -1.60 2.71 11.16
N GLN A 78 -0.54 2.93 10.36
CA GLN A 78 -0.35 4.17 9.60
C GLN A 78 -1.46 4.38 8.57
N SER A 79 -1.81 3.35 7.80
CA SER A 79 -2.91 3.36 6.85
C SER A 79 -4.22 3.75 7.52
N TRP A 80 -4.55 3.06 8.62
CA TRP A 80 -5.76 3.32 9.38
C TRP A 80 -5.78 4.74 9.95
N CYS A 81 -4.70 5.19 10.60
CA CYS A 81 -4.58 6.53 11.15
C CYS A 81 -4.80 7.63 10.09
N LEU A 82 -4.10 7.53 8.95
CA LEU A 82 -4.26 8.49 7.84
C LEU A 82 -5.68 8.47 7.29
N SER A 83 -6.27 7.29 7.10
CA SER A 83 -7.61 7.13 6.53
C SER A 83 -8.70 7.86 7.33
N GLN A 84 -8.55 8.01 8.65
CA GLN A 84 -9.53 8.71 9.50
C GLN A 84 -9.71 10.18 9.15
N SER A 85 -8.66 10.82 8.60
CA SER A 85 -8.67 12.23 8.23
C SER A 85 -9.19 12.49 6.80
N ILE A 86 -9.44 11.42 6.03
CA ILE A 86 -9.78 11.52 4.61
C ILE A 86 -11.28 11.23 4.41
N ASN A 87 -12.02 12.24 3.95
CA ASN A 87 -13.45 12.07 3.63
C ASN A 87 -13.66 11.08 2.48
N GLY A 88 -14.62 10.16 2.68
CA GLY A 88 -15.03 9.15 1.68
C GLY A 88 -13.97 8.07 1.43
N PHE A 89 -13.19 7.72 2.45
CA PHE A 89 -12.09 6.74 2.39
C PHE A 89 -12.38 5.49 3.23
N ASP A 90 -13.65 5.14 3.33
CA ASP A 90 -14.17 4.09 4.19
C ASP A 90 -13.68 2.70 3.75
N ASP A 91 -13.40 2.51 2.45
CA ASP A 91 -12.79 1.30 1.89
C ASP A 91 -11.47 0.97 2.60
N VAL A 92 -10.52 1.91 2.55
CA VAL A 92 -9.19 1.73 3.15
C VAL A 92 -9.27 1.72 4.67
N LYS A 93 -10.14 2.57 5.25
CA LYS A 93 -10.32 2.64 6.70
C LYS A 93 -10.81 1.32 7.29
N PHE A 94 -11.87 0.75 6.71
CA PHE A 94 -12.46 -0.48 7.22
C PHE A 94 -11.60 -1.69 6.92
N GLU A 95 -10.94 -1.74 5.75
CA GLU A 95 -10.01 -2.83 5.45
C GLU A 95 -8.83 -2.82 6.43
N ALA A 96 -8.16 -1.68 6.63
CA ALA A 96 -7.05 -1.57 7.58
C ALA A 96 -7.47 -1.92 9.01
N ALA A 97 -8.66 -1.49 9.44
CA ALA A 97 -9.20 -1.83 10.76
C ALA A 97 -9.47 -3.33 10.90
N SER A 98 -10.04 -3.96 9.88
CA SER A 98 -10.34 -5.40 9.88
C SER A 98 -9.06 -6.23 10.00
N VAL A 99 -8.06 -5.93 9.17
CA VAL A 99 -6.78 -6.66 9.19
C VAL A 99 -6.04 -6.46 10.51
N LEU A 100 -6.08 -5.25 11.10
CA LEU A 100 -5.52 -5.01 12.42
C LEU A 100 -6.23 -5.79 13.52
N ALA A 101 -7.57 -5.86 13.47
CA ALA A 101 -8.35 -6.62 14.45
C ALA A 101 -7.98 -8.11 14.42
N GLU A 102 -7.88 -8.70 13.23
CA GLU A 102 -7.43 -10.10 13.04
C GLU A 102 -6.02 -10.32 13.61
N LEU A 103 -5.11 -9.36 13.38
CA LEU A 103 -3.74 -9.44 13.85
C LEU A 103 -3.61 -9.33 15.38
N PHE A 104 -4.52 -8.58 16.03
CA PHE A 104 -4.57 -8.49 17.49
C PHE A 104 -5.28 -9.68 18.14
N GLU A 105 -6.24 -10.32 17.46
CA GLU A 105 -6.88 -11.54 17.95
C GLU A 105 -5.91 -12.74 17.98
N GLN A 106 -4.95 -12.78 17.05
CA GLN A 106 -3.97 -13.86 16.94
C GLN A 106 -2.76 -13.74 17.91
N GLN A 107 -2.72 -12.71 18.76
CA GLN A 107 -1.67 -12.47 19.76
C GLN A 107 -2.08 -12.96 21.15
#